data_AF-A0A3D5ZNP0-F1
#
_entry.id   AF-A0A3D5ZNP0-F1
#
_cell.length_a   1.000
_cell.length_b   1.000
_cell.length_c   1.000
_cell.angle_alpha   90.00
_cell.angle_beta   90.00
_cell.angle_gamma   90.00
#
_symmetry.space_group_name_H-M   'P 1'
#
loop_
_entity.id
_entity.type
_entity.pdbx_description
1 polymer ?
#
loop_
_entity_poly.entity_id
_entity_poly.type
_entity_poly.pdbx_seq_one_letter_code
_entity_poly.pdbx_strand_id
1 'polypeptide(L)'
;GMFSMMNYYLPLKGIASMHCSANTDMNGENTAIFFGLSGTGKTTLSTDPKRLLIGDDEHGWDDNGVFNFEGGCYAKVINLDKDSEPDIYNAIKRNALLENVTLDSEGHIDFTDKTVTENTRVSYPIYHINNIVRPVSTAPDAKSVIFLSADAFGVLPPVSILTPEQTQYYFLSGFTAKLAGTERGITEPTPTFSACFGQAFLELHPTKYAQELVKKMKKSGAKAYLVNTGWNGTGKRISIKDTRGIIDAILSGAINNAPTKTIPYFNFTVPTELPGVDSGILDPRDTYANVEDWNTKAVDLAGRFVKNFVKYEGNEAGKALVAAGPHID
;
A
#
# COMPACT_ATOMS: atom_id res chain seq x y z
N GLY A 1 4.28 18.23 9.23
CA GLY A 1 3.99 18.97 7.97
C GLY A 1 2.53 19.35 7.92
N MET A 2 2.02 19.85 6.79
CA MET A 2 0.58 20.13 6.66
C MET A 2 -0.26 18.86 6.81
N PHE A 3 0.21 17.72 6.28
CA PHE A 3 -0.43 16.42 6.49
C PHE A 3 -0.64 16.07 7.96
N SER A 4 0.37 16.30 8.80
CA SER A 4 0.26 16.12 10.26
C SER A 4 -0.88 16.94 10.85
N MET A 5 -1.04 18.19 10.42
CA MET A 5 -2.15 19.05 10.85
C MET A 5 -3.51 18.48 10.40
N MET A 6 -3.59 17.96 9.16
CA MET A 6 -4.80 17.27 8.68
C MET A 6 -5.09 16.01 9.51
N ASN A 7 -4.07 15.22 9.83
CA ASN A 7 -4.14 14.04 10.70
C ASN A 7 -4.56 14.38 12.13
N TYR A 8 -4.34 15.61 12.61
CA TYR A 8 -4.88 16.06 13.89
C TYR A 8 -6.35 16.48 13.77
N TYR A 9 -6.68 17.40 12.87
CA TYR A 9 -8.00 18.04 12.85
C TYR A 9 -9.13 17.17 12.26
N LEU A 10 -8.86 16.41 11.21
CA LEU A 10 -9.92 15.69 10.49
C LEU A 10 -10.52 14.53 11.30
N PRO A 11 -9.74 13.66 11.97
CA PRO A 11 -10.34 12.57 12.74
C PRO A 11 -11.15 13.07 13.95
N LEU A 12 -10.81 14.23 14.51
CA LEU A 12 -11.61 14.88 15.57
C LEU A 12 -12.99 15.33 15.08
N LYS A 13 -13.16 15.50 13.77
CA LYS A 13 -14.44 15.84 13.12
C LYS A 13 -15.12 14.63 12.46
N GLY A 14 -14.63 13.42 12.66
CA GLY A 14 -15.19 12.20 12.06
C GLY A 14 -14.88 12.03 10.57
N ILE A 15 -13.82 12.67 10.09
CA ILE A 15 -13.30 12.52 8.72
C ILE A 15 -12.03 11.68 8.81
N ALA A 16 -11.92 10.61 8.01
CA ALA A 16 -10.68 9.84 7.98
C ALA A 16 -9.60 10.65 7.27
N SER A 17 -8.39 10.69 7.83
CA SER A 17 -7.20 11.28 7.21
C SER A 17 -6.22 10.15 6.94
N MET A 18 -5.79 10.00 5.69
CA MET A 18 -5.24 8.75 5.17
C MET A 18 -3.95 9.01 4.40
N HIS A 19 -2.91 8.24 4.73
CA HIS A 19 -1.67 8.18 3.95
C HIS A 19 -1.82 7.08 2.88
N CYS A 20 -2.46 7.44 1.79
CA CYS A 20 -2.80 6.54 0.70
C CYS A 20 -2.81 7.30 -0.63
N SER A 21 -2.57 6.57 -1.71
CA SER A 21 -2.98 7.03 -3.03
C SER A 21 -4.45 6.67 -3.27
N ALA A 22 -5.10 7.33 -4.22
CA ALA A 22 -6.47 7.00 -4.61
C ALA A 22 -6.71 7.20 -6.10
N ASN A 23 -7.55 6.34 -6.67
CA ASN A 23 -8.04 6.48 -8.04
C ASN A 23 -9.49 5.99 -8.14
N THR A 24 -10.17 6.36 -9.22
CA THR A 24 -11.53 5.91 -9.53
C THR A 24 -11.57 5.34 -10.95
N ASP A 25 -12.62 4.62 -11.30
CA ASP A 25 -12.79 4.15 -12.68
C ASP A 25 -13.03 5.31 -13.65
N MET A 26 -13.05 5.02 -14.96
CA MET A 26 -13.23 6.05 -16.00
C MET A 26 -14.58 6.77 -15.92
N ASN A 27 -15.56 6.18 -15.24
CA ASN A 27 -16.88 6.79 -15.01
C ASN A 27 -16.91 7.64 -13.73
N GLY A 28 -15.91 7.53 -12.86
CA GLY A 28 -15.85 8.26 -11.60
C GLY A 28 -16.72 7.68 -10.47
N GLU A 29 -17.12 6.41 -10.56
CA GLU A 29 -18.12 5.77 -9.70
C GLU A 29 -17.49 4.82 -8.67
N ASN A 30 -16.38 4.18 -9.01
CA ASN A 30 -15.79 3.12 -8.20
C ASN A 30 -14.41 3.50 -7.68
N THR A 31 -14.37 4.17 -6.52
CA THR A 31 -13.12 4.62 -5.89
C THR A 31 -12.36 3.48 -5.22
N ALA A 32 -11.03 3.48 -5.35
CA ALA A 32 -10.12 2.62 -4.64
C ALA A 32 -9.02 3.43 -3.94
N ILE A 33 -8.62 2.98 -2.76
CA ILE A 33 -7.55 3.61 -1.97
C ILE A 33 -6.44 2.62 -1.69
N PHE A 34 -5.18 3.04 -1.79
CA PHE A 34 -4.00 2.20 -1.61
C PHE A 34 -3.11 2.80 -0.52
N PHE A 35 -3.16 2.23 0.67
CA PHE A 35 -2.25 2.56 1.77
C PHE A 35 -0.90 1.87 1.59
N GLY A 36 0.16 2.51 2.06
CA GLY A 36 1.50 1.94 1.99
C GLY A 36 2.58 2.96 2.34
N LEU A 37 3.75 2.47 2.74
CA LEU A 37 4.91 3.34 2.90
C LEU A 37 5.54 3.69 1.54
N SER A 38 6.49 4.63 1.56
CA SER A 38 7.29 4.95 0.38
C SER A 38 7.93 3.68 -0.21
N GLY A 39 7.83 3.52 -1.54
CA GLY A 39 8.43 2.38 -2.25
C GLY A 39 7.62 1.08 -2.25
N THR A 40 6.45 1.02 -1.62
CA THR A 40 5.58 -0.17 -1.65
C THR A 40 4.65 -0.23 -2.85
N GLY A 41 4.68 0.78 -3.73
CA GLY A 41 3.93 0.78 -5.00
C GLY A 41 2.69 1.67 -5.04
N LYS A 42 2.42 2.53 -4.04
CA LYS A 42 1.27 3.45 -4.05
C LYS A 42 1.14 4.23 -5.36
N THR A 43 2.15 5.05 -5.68
CA THR A 43 2.15 5.89 -6.88
C THR A 43 1.99 5.04 -8.14
N THR A 44 2.84 4.04 -8.33
CA THR A 44 2.84 3.12 -9.49
C THR A 44 1.50 2.42 -9.72
N LEU A 45 0.80 1.99 -8.66
CA LEU A 45 -0.48 1.28 -8.76
C LEU A 45 -1.68 2.23 -8.86
N SER A 46 -1.55 3.47 -8.37
CA SER A 46 -2.59 4.49 -8.50
C SER A 46 -2.64 5.12 -9.90
N THR A 47 -1.49 5.24 -10.56
CA THR A 47 -1.35 5.69 -11.96
C THR A 47 -1.62 4.54 -12.93
N ASP A 48 -2.82 3.98 -12.86
CA ASP A 48 -3.30 2.96 -13.80
C ASP A 48 -3.95 3.65 -15.02
N PRO A 49 -3.51 3.37 -16.26
CA PRO A 49 -4.09 3.97 -17.47
C PRO A 49 -5.58 3.67 -17.66
N LYS A 50 -6.14 2.65 -16.99
CA LYS A 50 -7.57 2.29 -17.02
C LYS A 50 -8.41 3.08 -16.01
N ARG A 51 -7.81 4.00 -15.26
CA ARG A 51 -8.42 4.66 -14.11
C ARG A 51 -8.04 6.15 -14.07
N LEU A 52 -8.84 6.93 -13.36
CA LEU A 52 -8.60 8.36 -13.14
C LEU A 52 -7.95 8.54 -11.77
N LEU A 53 -6.75 9.11 -11.74
CA LEU A 53 -6.04 9.44 -10.51
C LEU A 53 -6.78 10.55 -9.75
N ILE A 54 -6.96 10.34 -8.44
CA ILE A 54 -7.46 11.35 -7.50
C ILE A 54 -6.26 12.07 -6.85
N GLY A 55 -5.27 11.29 -6.40
CA GLY A 55 -4.01 11.75 -5.80
C GLY A 55 -3.08 10.58 -5.45
N ASP A 56 -1.81 10.85 -5.15
CA ASP A 56 -0.79 9.81 -4.93
C ASP A 56 -0.38 9.56 -3.47
N ASP A 57 -0.66 10.45 -2.52
CA ASP A 57 -0.13 10.26 -1.15
C ASP A 57 -1.08 10.63 0.01
N GLU A 58 -1.83 11.74 -0.06
CA GLU A 58 -2.61 12.23 1.08
C GLU A 58 -4.09 12.47 0.78
N HIS A 59 -4.99 11.74 1.47
CA HIS A 59 -6.43 11.83 1.22
C HIS A 59 -7.27 11.93 2.50
N GLY A 60 -8.42 12.58 2.36
CA GLY A 60 -9.50 12.56 3.33
C GLY A 60 -10.65 11.67 2.87
N TRP A 61 -11.45 11.18 3.81
CA TRP A 61 -12.73 10.52 3.53
C TRP A 61 -13.82 11.11 4.44
N ASP A 62 -14.65 11.98 3.87
CA ASP A 62 -15.77 12.64 4.56
C ASP A 62 -17.11 11.95 4.23
N ASP A 63 -18.23 12.63 4.39
CA ASP A 63 -19.55 12.07 4.08
C ASP A 63 -19.93 12.12 2.59
N ASN A 64 -19.16 12.85 1.77
CA ASN A 64 -19.34 12.98 0.33
C ASN A 64 -18.41 12.05 -0.47
N GLY A 65 -17.30 11.61 0.12
CA GLY A 65 -16.42 10.60 -0.45
C GLY A 65 -14.96 10.85 -0.14
N VAL A 66 -14.09 10.40 -1.05
CA VAL A 66 -12.63 10.54 -0.95
C VAL A 66 -12.18 11.82 -1.65
N PHE A 67 -11.29 12.58 -1.04
CA PHE A 67 -10.76 13.82 -1.61
C PHE A 67 -9.25 13.95 -1.34
N ASN A 68 -8.52 14.46 -2.33
CA ASN A 68 -7.09 14.72 -2.21
C ASN A 68 -6.82 15.98 -1.37
N PHE A 69 -5.76 15.99 -0.57
CA PHE A 69 -5.29 17.19 0.12
C PHE A 69 -4.37 18.06 -0.76
N GLU A 70 -3.79 17.46 -1.79
CA GLU A 70 -2.69 18.02 -2.56
C GLU A 70 -3.13 18.51 -3.95
N GLY A 71 -2.30 19.36 -4.56
CA GLY A 71 -2.46 19.82 -5.95
C GLY A 71 -1.42 19.25 -6.93
N GLY A 72 -0.62 18.30 -6.46
CA GLY A 72 0.53 17.74 -7.17
C GLY A 72 0.83 16.32 -6.70
N CYS A 73 1.92 15.77 -7.20
CA CYS A 73 2.47 14.49 -6.77
C CYS A 73 3.96 14.66 -6.45
N TYR A 74 4.47 13.85 -5.53
CA TYR A 74 5.87 13.84 -5.13
C TYR A 74 6.49 12.46 -5.33
N ALA A 75 6.65 12.07 -6.59
CA ALA A 75 7.02 10.71 -6.98
C ALA A 75 8.51 10.42 -6.74
N LYS A 76 8.80 9.16 -6.36
CA LYS A 76 10.16 8.60 -6.34
C LYS A 76 10.57 8.26 -7.78
N VAL A 77 11.80 8.58 -8.17
CA VAL A 77 12.27 8.39 -9.57
C VAL A 77 13.50 7.50 -9.71
N ILE A 78 13.98 6.86 -8.64
CA ILE A 78 15.07 5.88 -8.74
C ILE A 78 14.59 4.68 -9.59
N ASN A 79 15.38 4.30 -10.58
CA ASN A 79 15.07 3.30 -11.60
C ASN A 79 13.77 3.58 -12.37
N LEU A 80 13.34 4.84 -12.48
CA LEU A 80 12.19 5.20 -13.28
C LEU A 80 12.43 4.83 -14.74
N ASP A 81 11.50 4.05 -15.28
CA ASP A 81 11.56 3.54 -16.65
C ASP A 81 10.31 3.96 -17.42
N LYS A 82 10.50 4.43 -18.66
CA LYS A 82 9.43 4.96 -19.49
C LYS A 82 8.42 3.88 -19.89
N ASP A 83 8.86 2.65 -20.08
CA ASP A 83 8.00 1.55 -20.51
C ASP A 83 7.16 1.00 -19.33
N SER A 84 7.74 1.00 -18.13
CA SER A 84 7.10 0.50 -16.91
C SER A 84 6.14 1.52 -16.26
N GLU A 85 6.51 2.80 -16.27
CA GLU A 85 5.82 3.92 -15.61
C GLU A 85 5.67 5.15 -16.53
N PRO A 86 5.00 5.00 -17.71
CA PRO A 86 4.95 6.05 -18.74
C PRO A 86 4.31 7.34 -18.26
N ASP A 87 3.27 7.29 -17.42
CA ASP A 87 2.58 8.50 -16.94
C ASP A 87 3.46 9.36 -16.03
N ILE A 88 4.18 8.72 -15.09
CA ILE A 88 5.12 9.42 -14.21
C ILE A 88 6.27 9.99 -15.04
N TYR A 89 6.84 9.20 -15.95
CA TYR A 89 7.92 9.64 -16.84
C TYR A 89 7.51 10.86 -17.67
N ASN A 90 6.32 10.83 -18.29
CA ASN A 90 5.80 11.92 -19.12
C ASN A 90 5.34 13.14 -18.31
N ALA A 91 5.16 13.01 -16.99
CA ALA A 91 4.91 14.12 -16.08
C ALA A 91 6.18 14.96 -15.81
N ILE A 92 7.37 14.41 -16.06
CA ILE A 92 8.65 15.11 -15.95
C ILE A 92 8.87 15.98 -17.19
N LYS A 93 8.34 17.19 -17.13
CA LYS A 93 8.44 18.24 -18.15
C LYS A 93 8.53 19.61 -17.49
N ARG A 94 8.64 20.69 -18.27
CA ARG A 94 8.68 22.06 -17.74
C ARG A 94 7.58 22.27 -16.68
N ASN A 95 7.97 22.85 -15.53
CA ASN A 95 7.17 23.02 -14.30
C ASN A 95 7.14 21.82 -13.34
N ALA A 96 7.79 20.70 -13.69
CA ALA A 96 8.22 19.71 -12.70
C ALA A 96 9.54 20.17 -12.04
N LEU A 97 9.79 19.72 -10.82
CA LEU A 97 11.02 19.98 -10.06
C LEU A 97 11.66 18.66 -9.65
N LEU A 98 12.81 18.36 -10.24
CA LEU A 98 13.62 17.20 -9.89
C LEU A 98 14.45 17.49 -8.63
N GLU A 99 14.59 16.50 -7.77
CA GLU A 99 15.34 16.59 -6.52
C GLU A 99 16.35 15.43 -6.42
N ASN A 100 17.64 15.78 -6.23
CA ASN A 100 18.74 14.85 -6.01
C ASN A 100 19.03 13.85 -7.15
N VAL A 101 18.51 14.08 -8.36
CA VAL A 101 18.86 13.28 -9.56
C VAL A 101 20.20 13.69 -10.14
N THR A 102 20.89 12.74 -10.77
CA THR A 102 22.12 13.00 -11.52
C THR A 102 21.81 13.33 -12.97
N LEU A 103 22.57 14.25 -13.54
CA LEU A 103 22.49 14.67 -14.93
C LEU A 103 23.83 14.36 -15.61
N ASP A 104 23.80 13.88 -16.85
CA ASP A 104 24.98 13.79 -17.70
C ASP A 104 25.39 15.18 -18.24
N SER A 105 26.48 15.23 -19.02
CA SER A 105 26.98 16.49 -19.60
C SER A 105 26.05 17.12 -20.64
N GLU A 106 25.10 16.36 -21.18
CA GLU A 106 24.09 16.80 -22.15
C GLU A 106 22.76 17.18 -21.48
N GLY A 107 22.65 16.96 -20.16
CA GLY A 107 21.46 17.23 -19.36
C GLY A 107 20.44 16.09 -19.34
N HIS A 108 20.80 14.88 -19.82
CA HIS A 108 19.95 13.71 -19.63
C HIS A 108 20.01 13.24 -18.18
N ILE A 109 18.86 12.82 -17.67
CA ILE A 109 18.73 12.34 -16.29
C ILE A 109 19.15 10.88 -16.24
N ASP A 110 20.06 10.53 -15.34
CA ASP A 110 20.35 9.15 -14.98
C ASP A 110 19.47 8.75 -13.78
N PHE A 111 18.34 8.10 -14.07
CA PHE A 111 17.43 7.60 -13.03
C PHE A 111 18.01 6.40 -12.25
N THR A 112 19.09 5.78 -12.70
CA THR A 112 19.71 4.63 -12.01
C THR A 112 20.79 5.04 -11.02
N ASP A 113 21.30 6.27 -11.13
CA ASP A 113 22.32 6.78 -10.22
C ASP A 113 21.74 7.04 -8.82
N LYS A 114 22.42 6.48 -7.82
CA LYS A 114 22.12 6.57 -6.40
C LYS A 114 23.28 7.11 -5.57
N THR A 115 24.30 7.70 -6.20
CA THR A 115 25.49 8.27 -5.55
C THR A 115 25.12 9.31 -4.49
N VAL A 116 24.13 10.16 -4.76
CA VAL A 116 23.58 11.12 -3.79
C VAL A 116 22.65 10.42 -2.80
N THR A 117 21.65 9.69 -3.31
CA THR A 117 20.64 8.99 -2.49
C THR A 117 19.82 7.99 -3.33
N GLU A 118 19.30 6.94 -2.69
CA GLU A 118 18.27 6.07 -3.30
C GLU A 118 16.86 6.69 -3.26
N ASN A 119 16.68 7.85 -2.61
CA ASN A 119 15.41 8.58 -2.52
C ASN A 119 15.38 9.80 -3.45
N THR A 120 15.79 9.64 -4.70
CA THR A 120 15.63 10.65 -5.75
C THR A 120 14.14 10.89 -6.03
N ARG A 121 13.77 12.15 -6.26
CA ARG A 121 12.36 12.57 -6.33
C ARG A 121 12.09 13.52 -7.48
N VAL A 122 10.81 13.65 -7.81
CA VAL A 122 10.28 14.73 -8.64
C VAL A 122 8.96 15.22 -8.05
N SER A 123 8.76 16.54 -8.00
CA SER A 123 7.43 17.11 -7.78
C SER A 123 6.87 17.66 -9.09
N TYR A 124 5.58 17.46 -9.32
CA TYR A 124 4.87 18.03 -10.46
C TYR A 124 3.42 18.32 -10.08
N PRO A 125 2.78 19.34 -10.67
CA PRO A 125 1.37 19.56 -10.44
C PRO A 125 0.56 18.42 -11.06
N ILE A 126 -0.57 18.05 -10.45
CA ILE A 126 -1.29 16.80 -10.78
C ILE A 126 -1.76 16.78 -12.23
N TYR A 127 -2.00 17.95 -12.82
CA TYR A 127 -2.37 18.10 -14.23
C TYR A 127 -1.26 17.73 -15.23
N HIS A 128 -0.06 17.39 -14.77
CA HIS A 128 0.97 16.79 -15.62
C HIS A 128 0.62 15.35 -16.01
N ILE A 129 -0.17 14.65 -15.19
CA ILE A 129 -0.81 13.37 -15.51
C ILE A 129 -2.08 13.64 -16.31
N ASN A 130 -2.31 12.86 -17.38
CA ASN A 130 -3.46 13.06 -18.26
C ASN A 130 -4.76 12.51 -17.65
N ASN A 131 -4.72 11.26 -17.17
CA ASN A 131 -5.88 10.54 -16.63
C ASN A 131 -6.08 10.87 -15.15
N ILE A 132 -6.67 12.04 -14.89
CA ILE A 132 -6.97 12.50 -13.54
C ILE A 132 -8.43 12.90 -13.42
N VAL A 133 -8.95 12.89 -12.19
CA VAL A 133 -10.26 13.46 -11.87
C VAL A 133 -10.22 14.99 -11.99
N ARG A 134 -11.25 15.57 -12.60
CA ARG A 134 -11.43 17.02 -12.81
C ARG A 134 -12.90 17.41 -12.65
N PRO A 135 -13.21 18.69 -12.31
CA PRO A 135 -12.28 19.80 -12.07
C PRO A 135 -11.63 19.79 -10.68
N VAL A 136 -12.14 18.97 -9.75
CA VAL A 136 -11.62 18.86 -8.37
C VAL A 136 -11.25 17.40 -8.12
N SER A 137 -10.13 17.16 -7.44
CA SER A 137 -9.63 15.81 -7.08
C SER A 137 -10.46 15.16 -5.97
N THR A 138 -11.69 14.76 -6.29
CA THR A 138 -12.62 14.07 -5.38
C THR A 138 -13.39 12.98 -6.11
N ALA A 139 -13.74 11.91 -5.40
CA ALA A 139 -14.56 10.84 -5.93
C ALA A 139 -15.50 10.30 -4.83
N PRO A 140 -16.53 9.51 -5.19
CA PRO A 140 -17.41 8.87 -4.21
C PRO A 140 -16.68 7.97 -3.20
N ASP A 141 -17.44 7.46 -2.23
CA ASP A 141 -16.97 6.49 -1.25
C ASP A 141 -16.15 5.34 -1.87
N ALA A 142 -15.04 4.97 -1.21
CA ALA A 142 -14.22 3.86 -1.65
C ALA A 142 -14.99 2.52 -1.59
N LYS A 143 -14.79 1.68 -2.60
CA LYS A 143 -15.29 0.30 -2.66
C LYS A 143 -14.22 -0.72 -2.30
N SER A 144 -12.96 -0.37 -2.55
CA SER A 144 -11.81 -1.21 -2.26
C SER A 144 -10.77 -0.43 -1.46
N VAL A 145 -10.30 -1.03 -0.36
CA VAL A 145 -9.23 -0.54 0.48
C VAL A 145 -8.06 -1.51 0.39
N ILE A 146 -6.94 -1.07 -0.15
CA ILE A 146 -5.78 -1.92 -0.39
C ILE A 146 -4.66 -1.50 0.57
N PHE A 147 -4.13 -2.45 1.31
CA PHE A 147 -2.94 -2.28 2.15
C PHE A 147 -1.75 -2.89 1.41
N LEU A 148 -0.78 -2.06 1.02
CA LEU A 148 0.44 -2.49 0.33
C LEU A 148 1.54 -2.75 1.35
N SER A 149 2.03 -3.98 1.39
CA SER A 149 3.15 -4.39 2.23
C SER A 149 4.27 -4.92 1.35
N ALA A 150 5.47 -4.33 1.44
CA ALA A 150 6.65 -4.90 0.80
C ALA A 150 7.29 -5.92 1.75
N ASP A 151 6.78 -7.15 1.79
CA ASP A 151 7.30 -8.20 2.67
C ASP A 151 8.60 -8.79 2.12
N ALA A 152 9.73 -8.44 2.73
CA ALA A 152 11.04 -8.98 2.37
C ALA A 152 11.35 -10.35 3.03
N PHE A 153 10.46 -10.89 3.87
CA PHE A 153 10.59 -12.23 4.43
C PHE A 153 10.08 -13.31 3.46
N GLY A 154 9.17 -12.95 2.54
CA GLY A 154 8.57 -13.88 1.59
C GLY A 154 7.44 -14.73 2.16
N VAL A 155 6.82 -14.27 3.25
CA VAL A 155 5.82 -15.02 4.02
C VAL A 155 4.41 -14.67 3.61
N LEU A 156 4.11 -13.38 3.40
CA LEU A 156 2.77 -12.92 3.10
C LEU A 156 2.32 -13.37 1.69
N PRO A 157 1.06 -13.83 1.53
CA PRO A 157 0.50 -14.12 0.21
C PRO A 157 0.52 -12.88 -0.69
N PRO A 158 0.56 -13.04 -2.03
CA PRO A 158 0.43 -11.91 -2.96
C PRO A 158 -0.82 -11.06 -2.72
N VAL A 159 -1.94 -11.70 -2.33
CA VAL A 159 -3.16 -11.02 -1.94
C VAL A 159 -3.93 -11.81 -0.88
N SER A 160 -4.48 -11.11 0.10
CA SER A 160 -5.37 -11.65 1.12
C SER A 160 -6.64 -10.82 1.22
N ILE A 161 -7.79 -11.48 1.34
CA ILE A 161 -9.09 -10.86 1.61
C ILE A 161 -9.23 -10.74 3.14
N LEU A 162 -9.37 -9.53 3.65
CA LEU A 162 -9.38 -9.27 5.08
C LEU A 162 -10.80 -9.23 5.65
N THR A 163 -11.00 -9.81 6.83
CA THR A 163 -12.19 -9.54 7.65
C THR A 163 -12.16 -8.11 8.20
N PRO A 164 -13.28 -7.55 8.69
CA PRO A 164 -13.29 -6.24 9.34
C PRO A 164 -12.33 -6.12 10.54
N GLU A 165 -12.14 -7.20 11.29
CA GLU A 165 -11.23 -7.26 12.43
C GLU A 165 -9.77 -7.34 11.97
N GLN A 166 -9.46 -8.19 10.97
CA GLN A 166 -8.14 -8.23 10.33
C GLN A 166 -7.79 -6.86 9.72
N THR A 167 -8.75 -6.19 9.09
CA THR A 167 -8.56 -4.85 8.52
C THR A 167 -8.01 -3.88 9.56
N GLN A 168 -8.60 -3.86 10.76
CA GLN A 168 -8.11 -3.02 11.86
C GLN A 168 -6.74 -3.46 12.35
N TYR A 169 -6.54 -4.77 12.55
CA TYR A 169 -5.28 -5.32 13.03
C TYR A 169 -4.11 -4.97 12.10
N TYR A 170 -4.25 -5.19 10.79
CA TYR A 170 -3.21 -4.94 9.80
C TYR A 170 -3.05 -3.45 9.49
N PHE A 171 -4.11 -2.65 9.59
CA PHE A 171 -4.00 -1.18 9.51
C PHE A 171 -3.21 -0.60 10.69
N LEU A 172 -3.48 -1.04 11.92
CA LEU A 172 -2.73 -0.62 13.11
C LEU A 172 -1.31 -1.17 13.11
N SER A 173 -1.09 -2.37 12.59
CA SER A 173 0.25 -2.94 12.46
C SER A 173 1.08 -2.16 11.45
N GLY A 174 0.51 -1.86 10.28
CA GLY A 174 1.16 -1.12 9.21
C GLY A 174 2.51 -1.71 8.81
N PHE A 175 2.53 -3.03 8.63
CA PHE A 175 3.74 -3.78 8.33
C PHE A 175 4.22 -3.53 6.90
N THR A 176 5.53 -3.35 6.78
CA THR A 176 6.32 -3.47 5.55
C THR A 176 7.75 -3.88 5.94
N ALA A 177 8.63 -4.16 4.99
CA ALA A 177 10.04 -4.38 5.28
C ALA A 177 10.95 -3.37 4.57
N LYS A 178 12.10 -3.11 5.19
CA LYS A 178 13.25 -2.47 4.56
C LYS A 178 14.17 -3.55 4.01
N LEU A 179 14.71 -3.30 2.81
CA LEU A 179 15.63 -4.21 2.14
C LEU A 179 17.05 -4.09 2.69
N ALA A 180 17.73 -5.22 2.80
CA ALA A 180 19.18 -5.26 2.95
C ALA A 180 19.86 -4.46 1.83
N GLY A 181 20.83 -3.61 2.18
CA GLY A 181 21.64 -2.82 1.25
C GLY A 181 21.01 -1.54 0.70
N THR A 182 19.76 -1.23 1.02
CA THR A 182 19.08 0.02 0.57
C THR A 182 19.22 1.19 1.55
N GLU A 183 19.53 0.91 2.82
CA GLU A 183 19.83 1.92 3.82
C GLU A 183 21.16 1.60 4.52
N ARG A 184 21.92 2.63 4.91
CA ARG A 184 23.20 2.48 5.61
C ARG A 184 23.00 1.63 6.87
N GLY A 185 23.65 0.48 6.90
CA GLY A 185 23.69 -0.42 8.07
C GLY A 185 22.66 -1.55 8.07
N ILE A 186 21.80 -1.68 7.03
CA ILE A 186 20.86 -2.80 6.92
C ILE A 186 21.51 -3.94 6.12
N THR A 187 21.88 -5.03 6.78
CA THR A 187 22.48 -6.22 6.17
C THR A 187 21.49 -7.37 5.94
N GLU A 188 20.33 -7.32 6.60
CA GLU A 188 19.25 -8.30 6.49
C GLU A 188 17.88 -7.59 6.39
N PRO A 189 16.86 -8.21 5.76
CA PRO A 189 15.50 -7.69 5.77
C PRO A 189 15.05 -7.27 7.15
N THR A 190 14.74 -5.98 7.32
CA THR A 190 14.34 -5.43 8.62
C THR A 190 12.85 -5.11 8.61
N PRO A 191 12.05 -5.68 9.52
CA PRO A 191 10.62 -5.41 9.57
C PRO A 191 10.40 -3.97 10.06
N THR A 192 9.44 -3.29 9.46
CA THR A 192 9.02 -1.94 9.86
C THR A 192 7.51 -1.98 10.10
N PHE A 193 7.11 -1.68 11.33
CA PHE A 193 5.70 -1.53 11.71
C PHE A 193 5.40 -0.05 11.87
N SER A 194 4.78 0.55 10.86
CA SER A 194 4.40 1.96 10.83
C SER A 194 2.89 2.06 10.92
N ALA A 195 2.38 2.27 12.13
CA ALA A 195 0.96 2.40 12.43
C ALA A 195 0.19 3.20 11.35
N CYS A 196 -0.97 2.69 10.92
CA CYS A 196 -1.81 3.30 9.89
C CYS A 196 -1.11 3.48 8.54
N PHE A 197 -0.04 2.72 8.30
CA PHE A 197 0.92 2.90 7.21
C PHE A 197 1.48 4.33 7.15
N GLY A 198 1.58 5.05 8.26
CA GLY A 198 1.91 6.49 8.24
C GLY A 198 2.33 7.06 9.60
N GLN A 199 2.93 6.24 10.47
CA GLN A 199 3.16 6.58 11.88
C GLN A 199 3.90 7.92 12.09
N ALA A 200 4.83 8.26 11.19
CA ALA A 200 5.61 9.49 11.27
C ALA A 200 4.77 10.78 11.16
N PHE A 201 3.52 10.68 10.72
CA PHE A 201 2.64 11.82 10.48
C PHE A 201 1.41 11.84 11.41
N LEU A 202 1.29 10.89 12.34
CA LEU A 202 0.13 10.77 13.21
C LEU A 202 0.27 11.69 14.43
N GLU A 203 -0.77 12.47 14.69
CA GLU A 203 -0.86 13.41 15.83
C GLU A 203 -1.87 12.94 16.90
N LEU A 204 -2.57 11.84 16.64
CA LEU A 204 -3.51 11.20 17.56
C LEU A 204 -3.10 9.74 17.77
N HIS A 205 -3.75 9.07 18.73
CA HIS A 205 -3.53 7.64 18.94
C HIS A 205 -3.97 6.83 17.69
N PRO A 206 -3.18 5.84 17.21
CA PRO A 206 -3.48 5.07 15.99
C PRO A 206 -4.89 4.47 15.93
N THR A 207 -5.45 4.04 17.07
CA THR A 207 -6.81 3.49 17.14
C THR A 207 -7.88 4.50 16.71
N LYS A 208 -7.65 5.81 16.84
CA LYS A 208 -8.58 6.83 16.37
C LYS A 208 -8.69 6.83 14.85
N TYR A 209 -7.57 6.71 14.13
CA TYR A 209 -7.57 6.61 12.66
C TYR A 209 -8.23 5.31 12.20
N ALA A 210 -7.94 4.19 12.88
CA ALA A 210 -8.55 2.89 12.58
C ALA A 210 -10.09 2.93 12.74
N GLN A 211 -10.59 3.57 13.81
CA GLN A 211 -12.02 3.74 14.04
C GLN A 211 -12.70 4.54 12.91
N GLU A 212 -12.12 5.66 12.48
CA GLU A 212 -12.71 6.45 11.40
C GLU A 212 -12.68 5.71 10.06
N LEU A 213 -11.58 5.03 9.73
CA LEU A 213 -11.49 4.21 8.52
C LEU A 213 -12.58 3.13 8.49
N VAL A 214 -12.70 2.35 9.57
CA VAL A 214 -13.71 1.28 9.67
C VAL A 214 -15.13 1.83 9.59
N LYS A 215 -15.39 2.97 10.21
CA LYS A 215 -16.70 3.63 10.14
C LYS A 215 -17.05 3.96 8.69
N LYS A 216 -16.10 4.49 7.91
CA LYS A 216 -16.30 4.80 6.48
C LYS A 216 -16.45 3.53 5.63
N MET A 217 -15.66 2.50 5.88
CA MET A 217 -15.78 1.21 5.20
C MET A 217 -17.12 0.53 5.46
N LYS A 218 -17.60 0.53 6.72
CA LYS A 218 -18.92 -0.03 7.08
C LYS A 218 -20.07 0.70 6.40
N LYS A 219 -20.01 2.03 6.32
CA LYS A 219 -21.05 2.86 5.65
C LYS A 219 -21.12 2.58 4.15
N SER A 220 -19.97 2.42 3.50
CA SER A 220 -19.84 2.27 2.05
C SER A 220 -19.95 0.84 1.54
N GLY A 221 -19.80 -0.15 2.43
CA GLY A 221 -19.67 -1.57 2.07
C GLY A 221 -18.29 -1.93 1.51
N ALA A 222 -17.27 -1.09 1.74
CA ALA A 222 -15.93 -1.30 1.22
C ALA A 222 -15.29 -2.59 1.75
N LYS A 223 -14.54 -3.28 0.88
CA LYS A 223 -13.74 -4.45 1.26
C LYS A 223 -12.26 -4.09 1.36
N ALA A 224 -11.58 -4.74 2.30
CA ALA A 224 -10.15 -4.55 2.50
C ALA A 224 -9.33 -5.75 2.03
N TYR A 225 -8.16 -5.45 1.46
CA TYR A 225 -7.23 -6.42 0.91
C TYR A 225 -5.81 -6.10 1.38
N LEU A 226 -5.05 -7.12 1.75
CA LEU A 226 -3.60 -6.99 1.98
C LEU A 226 -2.88 -7.52 0.74
N VAL A 227 -2.07 -6.70 0.09
CA VAL A 227 -1.32 -7.05 -1.12
C VAL A 227 0.17 -6.99 -0.82
N ASN A 228 0.85 -8.13 -1.01
CA ASN A 228 2.29 -8.19 -0.89
C ASN A 228 2.92 -7.69 -2.20
N THR A 229 3.60 -6.54 -2.14
CA THR A 229 4.38 -5.95 -3.25
C THR A 229 5.89 -6.15 -3.08
N GLY A 230 6.25 -7.01 -2.12
CA GLY A 230 7.60 -7.40 -1.77
C GLY A 230 7.99 -8.71 -2.45
N TRP A 231 8.51 -9.65 -1.67
CA TRP A 231 9.19 -10.86 -2.14
C TRP A 231 8.35 -12.11 -1.88
N ASN A 232 8.72 -13.20 -2.56
CA ASN A 232 8.20 -14.54 -2.32
C ASN A 232 9.31 -15.50 -1.85
N GLY A 233 8.99 -16.79 -1.73
CA GLY A 233 9.90 -17.83 -1.26
C GLY A 233 11.16 -18.05 -2.09
N THR A 234 11.15 -17.63 -3.35
CA THR A 234 12.33 -17.70 -4.23
C THR A 234 13.35 -16.59 -3.96
N GLY A 235 13.02 -15.61 -3.10
CA GLY A 235 13.82 -14.41 -2.89
C GLY A 235 13.72 -13.40 -4.03
N LYS A 236 12.78 -13.58 -4.97
CA LYS A 236 12.47 -12.60 -6.02
C LYS A 236 11.30 -11.73 -5.60
N ARG A 237 11.32 -10.46 -6.03
CA ARG A 237 10.18 -9.55 -5.88
C ARG A 237 9.03 -10.06 -6.74
N ILE A 238 7.80 -10.00 -6.22
CA ILE A 238 6.58 -10.29 -6.97
C ILE A 238 6.54 -9.33 -8.17
N SER A 239 6.24 -9.87 -9.35
CA SER A 239 6.34 -9.10 -10.58
C SER A 239 5.28 -8.00 -10.61
N ILE A 240 5.61 -6.84 -11.17
CA ILE A 240 4.64 -5.75 -11.33
C ILE A 240 3.44 -6.18 -12.20
N LYS A 241 3.64 -7.13 -13.12
CA LYS A 241 2.58 -7.73 -13.92
C LYS A 241 1.59 -8.49 -13.05
N ASP A 242 2.07 -9.35 -12.16
CA ASP A 242 1.21 -10.11 -11.24
C ASP A 242 0.51 -9.18 -10.24
N THR A 243 1.22 -8.18 -9.69
CA THR A 243 0.61 -7.19 -8.81
C THR A 243 -0.50 -6.41 -9.53
N ARG A 244 -0.29 -5.95 -10.77
CA ARG A 244 -1.34 -5.29 -11.56
C ARG A 244 -2.51 -6.24 -11.85
N GLY A 245 -2.26 -7.51 -12.15
CA GLY A 245 -3.32 -8.51 -12.31
C GLY A 245 -4.16 -8.73 -11.05
N ILE A 246 -3.52 -8.73 -9.87
CA ILE A 246 -4.19 -8.77 -8.57
C ILE A 246 -5.06 -7.53 -8.36
N ILE A 247 -4.51 -6.33 -8.63
CA ILE A 247 -5.27 -5.08 -8.52
C ILE A 247 -6.46 -5.10 -9.47
N ASP A 248 -6.29 -5.54 -10.71
CA ASP A 248 -7.39 -5.69 -11.68
C ASP A 248 -8.49 -6.64 -11.18
N ALA A 249 -8.10 -7.77 -10.58
CA ALA A 249 -9.05 -8.72 -10.02
C ALA A 249 -9.79 -8.17 -8.79
N ILE A 250 -9.14 -7.32 -7.98
CA ILE A 250 -9.78 -6.59 -6.88
C ILE A 250 -10.80 -5.59 -7.42
N LEU A 251 -10.38 -4.75 -8.36
CA LEU A 251 -11.17 -3.61 -8.83
C LEU A 251 -12.32 -4.02 -9.75
N SER A 252 -12.18 -5.10 -10.52
CA SER A 252 -13.27 -5.71 -11.29
C SER A 252 -14.24 -6.52 -10.42
N GLY A 253 -13.86 -6.83 -9.18
CA GLY A 253 -14.62 -7.68 -8.28
C GLY A 253 -14.49 -9.18 -8.55
N ALA A 254 -13.68 -9.61 -9.53
CA ALA A 254 -13.44 -11.03 -9.84
C ALA A 254 -12.93 -11.81 -8.62
N ILE A 255 -12.10 -11.19 -7.77
CA ILE A 255 -11.59 -11.80 -6.53
C ILE A 255 -12.71 -12.24 -5.56
N ASN A 256 -13.89 -11.61 -5.62
CA ASN A 256 -14.99 -11.93 -4.71
C ASN A 256 -15.69 -13.26 -5.02
N ASN A 257 -15.50 -13.79 -6.22
CA ASN A 257 -16.12 -15.03 -6.69
C ASN A 257 -15.10 -16.17 -6.83
N ALA A 258 -13.81 -15.89 -6.63
CA ALA A 258 -12.76 -16.89 -6.72
C ALA A 258 -12.87 -17.90 -5.56
N PRO A 259 -12.60 -19.20 -5.79
CA PRO A 259 -12.43 -20.14 -4.70
C PRO A 259 -11.28 -19.69 -3.79
N THR A 260 -11.42 -19.91 -2.49
CA THR A 260 -10.45 -19.44 -1.49
C THR A 260 -9.96 -20.56 -0.59
N LYS A 261 -8.75 -20.39 -0.06
CA LYS A 261 -8.20 -21.20 1.03
C LYS A 261 -7.67 -20.32 2.16
N THR A 262 -7.51 -20.90 3.34
CA THR A 262 -6.93 -20.23 4.50
C THR A 262 -5.44 -20.57 4.60
N ILE A 263 -4.60 -19.56 4.73
CA ILE A 263 -3.16 -19.72 5.01
C ILE A 263 -2.94 -19.73 6.52
N PRO A 264 -2.20 -20.72 7.07
CA PRO A 264 -2.01 -20.87 8.52
C PRO A 264 -1.19 -19.74 9.14
N TYR A 265 -1.13 -19.73 10.48
CA TYR A 265 -0.56 -18.69 11.34
C TYR A 265 -1.29 -17.35 11.27
N PHE A 266 -1.45 -16.76 10.08
CA PHE A 266 -2.11 -15.47 9.89
C PHE A 266 -3.62 -15.57 9.66
N ASN A 267 -4.14 -16.77 9.36
CA ASN A 267 -5.53 -17.02 9.03
C ASN A 267 -6.04 -16.13 7.88
N PHE A 268 -5.18 -15.89 6.88
CA PHE A 268 -5.56 -15.12 5.70
C PHE A 268 -6.42 -15.94 4.77
N THR A 269 -7.52 -15.36 4.31
CA THR A 269 -8.30 -15.89 3.19
C THR A 269 -7.64 -15.46 1.88
N VAL A 270 -7.22 -16.43 1.07
CA VAL A 270 -6.46 -16.20 -0.17
C VAL A 270 -7.16 -16.89 -1.33
N PRO A 271 -7.33 -16.23 -2.49
CA PRO A 271 -7.88 -16.86 -3.68
C PRO A 271 -6.94 -17.96 -4.20
N THR A 272 -7.49 -19.06 -4.71
CA THR A 272 -6.70 -20.16 -5.29
C THR A 272 -6.37 -19.91 -6.77
N GLU A 273 -7.11 -19.02 -7.42
CA GLU A 273 -6.91 -18.61 -8.81
C GLU A 273 -7.40 -17.17 -9.00
N LEU A 274 -6.76 -16.41 -9.89
CA LEU A 274 -7.20 -15.09 -10.32
C LEU A 274 -6.92 -14.89 -11.82
N PRO A 275 -7.81 -14.21 -12.56
CA PRO A 275 -7.56 -13.89 -13.96
C PRO A 275 -6.27 -13.09 -14.16
N GLY A 276 -5.39 -13.56 -15.04
CA GLY A 276 -4.15 -12.84 -15.38
C GLY A 276 -3.03 -12.92 -14.34
N VAL A 277 -3.17 -13.75 -13.30
CA VAL A 277 -2.16 -13.99 -12.26
C VAL A 277 -1.76 -15.46 -12.29
N ASP A 278 -0.47 -15.76 -12.11
CA ASP A 278 -0.01 -17.14 -11.95
C ASP A 278 -0.57 -17.76 -10.66
N SER A 279 -1.35 -18.84 -10.77
CA SER A 279 -1.88 -19.53 -9.60
C SER A 279 -0.80 -20.10 -8.69
N GLY A 280 0.38 -20.42 -9.25
CA GLY A 280 1.52 -20.97 -8.51
C GLY A 280 2.16 -20.01 -7.51
N ILE A 281 1.81 -18.72 -7.53
CA ILE A 281 2.31 -17.75 -6.56
C ILE A 281 1.31 -17.41 -5.44
N LEU A 282 0.03 -17.75 -5.60
CA LEU A 282 -1.04 -17.29 -4.72
C LEU A 282 -0.92 -17.90 -3.31
N ASP A 283 -0.49 -19.15 -3.21
CA ASP A 283 0.01 -19.67 -1.95
C ASP A 283 1.49 -19.32 -1.79
N PRO A 284 1.88 -18.54 -0.76
CA PRO A 284 3.28 -18.19 -0.59
C PRO A 284 4.17 -19.43 -0.39
N ARG A 285 3.62 -20.53 0.14
CA ARG A 285 4.33 -21.80 0.37
C ARG A 285 4.80 -22.47 -0.92
N ASP A 286 4.03 -22.34 -1.99
CA ASP A 286 4.30 -23.01 -3.28
C ASP A 286 5.54 -22.42 -3.98
N THR A 287 6.00 -21.24 -3.52
CA THR A 287 7.21 -20.57 -4.04
C THR A 287 8.50 -20.96 -3.31
N TYR A 288 8.42 -21.79 -2.27
CA TYR A 288 9.58 -22.31 -1.55
C TYR A 288 10.01 -23.67 -2.10
N ALA A 289 11.32 -23.92 -2.13
CA ALA A 289 11.84 -25.26 -2.44
C ALA A 289 11.50 -26.28 -1.33
N ASN A 290 11.41 -25.80 -0.08
CA ASN A 290 11.00 -26.58 1.08
C ASN A 290 9.97 -25.79 1.89
N VAL A 291 8.78 -26.36 2.10
CA VAL A 291 7.70 -25.72 2.86
C VAL A 291 8.08 -25.40 4.32
N GLU A 292 9.01 -26.16 4.91
CA GLU A 292 9.48 -25.89 6.28
C GLU A 292 10.27 -24.59 6.40
N ASP A 293 10.89 -24.12 5.32
CA ASP A 293 11.55 -22.81 5.29
C ASP A 293 10.51 -21.69 5.35
N TRP A 294 9.34 -21.89 4.74
CA TRP A 294 8.20 -20.98 4.89
C TRP A 294 7.66 -21.02 6.32
N ASN A 295 7.44 -22.21 6.90
CA ASN A 295 6.93 -22.35 8.28
C ASN A 295 7.83 -21.61 9.28
N THR A 296 9.15 -21.80 9.18
CA THR A 296 10.13 -21.15 10.06
C THR A 296 10.04 -19.63 9.97
N LYS A 297 9.98 -19.08 8.75
CA LYS A 297 9.85 -17.63 8.54
C LYS A 297 8.48 -17.09 8.92
N ALA A 298 7.42 -17.88 8.72
CA ALA A 298 6.05 -17.53 9.06
C ALA A 298 5.88 -17.40 10.58
N VAL A 299 6.44 -18.34 11.36
CA VAL A 299 6.46 -18.30 12.82
C VAL A 299 7.25 -17.09 13.34
N ASP A 300 8.43 -16.81 12.78
CA ASP A 300 9.20 -15.61 13.15
C ASP A 300 8.43 -14.32 12.85
N LEU A 301 7.87 -14.19 11.65
CA LEU A 301 7.11 -13.00 11.27
C LEU A 301 5.84 -12.84 12.13
N ALA A 302 5.09 -13.92 12.36
CA ALA A 302 3.95 -13.93 13.27
C ALA A 302 4.34 -13.43 14.67
N GLY A 303 5.46 -13.91 15.21
CA GLY A 303 5.97 -13.49 16.53
C GLY A 303 6.27 -12.00 16.59
N ARG A 304 6.80 -11.43 15.49
CA ARG A 304 7.04 -9.99 15.36
C ARG A 304 5.75 -9.19 15.32
N PHE A 305 4.71 -9.67 14.62
CA PHE A 305 3.38 -9.04 14.63
C PHE A 305 2.78 -9.03 16.03
N VAL A 306 2.75 -10.18 16.71
CA VAL A 306 2.23 -10.30 18.09
C VAL A 306 2.98 -9.35 19.01
N LYS A 307 4.31 -9.37 19.00
CA LYS A 307 5.14 -8.48 19.83
C LYS A 307 4.89 -7.00 19.54
N ASN A 308 4.74 -6.62 18.27
CA ASN A 308 4.44 -5.24 17.90
C ASN A 308 3.05 -4.80 18.36
N PHE A 309 2.07 -5.70 18.36
CA PHE A 309 0.67 -5.36 18.61
C PHE A 309 0.36 -5.08 20.09
N VAL A 310 1.17 -5.59 21.03
CA VAL A 310 1.04 -5.36 22.49
C VAL A 310 0.83 -3.88 22.84
N LYS A 311 1.49 -2.96 22.12
CA LYS A 311 1.37 -1.51 22.37
C LYS A 311 -0.05 -0.95 22.13
N TYR A 312 -0.91 -1.68 21.43
CA TYR A 312 -2.30 -1.29 21.17
C TYR A 312 -3.29 -1.89 22.17
N GLU A 313 -2.88 -2.84 22.99
CA GLU A 313 -3.73 -3.54 23.96
C GLU A 313 -4.05 -2.73 25.23
N GLY A 314 -3.63 -1.45 25.27
CA GLY A 314 -3.90 -0.54 26.39
C GLY A 314 -5.38 -0.18 26.58
N ASN A 315 -6.27 -0.59 25.68
CA ASN A 315 -7.72 -0.42 25.79
C ASN A 315 -8.48 -1.65 25.24
N GLU A 316 -9.77 -1.76 25.57
CA GLU A 316 -10.61 -2.90 25.19
C GLU A 316 -10.73 -3.10 23.67
N ALA A 317 -10.73 -2.01 22.88
CA ALA A 317 -10.79 -2.12 21.43
C ALA A 317 -9.53 -2.77 20.86
N GLY A 318 -8.35 -2.43 21.39
CA GLY A 318 -7.09 -3.06 20.98
C GLY A 318 -7.00 -4.52 21.40
N LYS A 319 -7.39 -4.86 22.63
CA LYS A 319 -7.40 -6.26 23.12
C LYS A 319 -8.29 -7.16 22.27
N ALA A 320 -9.47 -6.67 21.88
CA ALA A 320 -10.40 -7.42 21.04
C ALA A 320 -9.81 -7.78 19.66
N LEU A 321 -8.83 -7.02 19.17
CA LEU A 321 -8.21 -7.25 17.87
C LEU A 321 -7.09 -8.29 17.89
N VAL A 322 -6.58 -8.70 19.07
CA VAL A 322 -5.51 -9.70 19.17
C VAL A 322 -5.91 -11.01 18.49
N ALA A 323 -7.18 -11.43 18.62
CA ALA A 323 -7.71 -12.63 17.99
C ALA A 323 -7.68 -12.59 16.43
N ALA A 324 -7.66 -11.39 15.85
CA ALA A 324 -7.58 -11.19 14.40
C ALA A 324 -6.13 -11.13 13.87
N GLY A 325 -5.15 -11.12 14.77
CA GLY A 325 -3.74 -11.23 14.42
C GLY A 325 -3.30 -12.68 14.18
N PRO A 326 -2.00 -12.89 13.93
CA PRO A 326 -1.46 -14.22 13.77
C PRO A 326 -1.37 -14.98 15.10
N HIS A 327 -1.51 -16.31 15.03
CA HIS A 327 -1.43 -17.26 16.14
C HIS A 327 -0.27 -18.23 15.92
N ILE A 328 0.51 -18.44 16.96
CA ILE A 328 1.71 -19.29 16.97
C ILE A 328 1.46 -20.33 18.06
N ASP A 329 0.74 -21.39 17.70
CA ASP A 329 0.59 -22.56 18.57
C ASP A 329 1.73 -23.56 18.31
#